data_AF-A0A2A9FZZ1-F1
#
_entry.id   AF-A0A2A9FZZ1-F1
#
_cell.length_a   1.000
_cell.length_b   1.000
_cell.length_c   1.000
_cell.angle_alpha   90.00
_cell.angle_beta   90.00
_cell.angle_gamma   90.00
#
_symmetry.space_group_name_H-M   'P 1'
#
loop_
_entity.id
_entity.type
_entity.pdbx_description
1 polymer ?
#
loop_
_entity_poly.entity_id
_entity_poly.type
_entity_poly.pdbx_seq_one_letter_code
_entity_poly.pdbx_strand_id
1 'polypeptide(L)'
;MFSLIIAIISVALVAALALTSIYHGGESLDRSRIQIEASTFVQHGQTLEMAITQQRLDKNDAVVAIRDLVIEGYLKDFPILSEGNSYDFHALSDDYIWIPESQSDELCAQINIEANNVDAGGEPTYEASGSEVRLFGCNDGGFPYYKTGDLYVNATPPPA
;
A
#
# COMPACT_ATOMS: atom_id res chain seq x y z
N MET A 1 39.36 -1.32 44.27
CA MET A 1 38.06 -0.76 44.71
C MET A 1 37.42 0.15 43.66
N PHE A 2 38.20 0.93 42.90
CA PHE A 2 37.70 1.80 41.83
C PHE A 2 37.01 1.05 40.68
N SER A 3 37.53 -0.12 40.26
CA SER A 3 36.95 -0.92 39.17
C SER A 3 35.57 -1.53 39.48
N LEU A 4 35.27 -1.79 40.76
CA LEU A 4 33.99 -2.37 41.16
C LEU A 4 32.86 -1.35 41.01
N ILE A 5 33.13 -0.08 41.34
CA ILE A 5 32.16 1.01 41.19
C ILE A 5 31.85 1.27 39.72
N ILE A 6 32.87 1.32 38.85
CA ILE A 6 32.68 1.51 37.41
C ILE A 6 31.87 0.37 36.79
N ALA A 7 32.12 -0.87 37.20
CA ALA A 7 31.38 -2.04 36.71
C ALA A 7 29.89 -2.01 37.12
N ILE A 8 29.57 -1.54 38.33
CA ILE A 8 28.17 -1.43 38.76
C ILE A 8 27.45 -0.32 37.98
N ILE A 9 28.11 0.82 37.78
CA ILE A 9 27.53 1.95 37.04
C ILE A 9 27.32 1.57 35.56
N SER A 10 28.23 0.83 34.94
CA SER A 10 28.08 0.43 33.52
C SER A 10 26.91 -0.53 33.30
N VAL A 11 26.73 -1.51 34.18
CA VAL A 11 25.58 -2.44 34.11
C VAL A 11 24.27 -1.68 34.33
N ALA A 12 24.24 -0.74 35.28
CA ALA A 12 23.07 0.10 35.51
C ALA A 12 22.70 0.98 34.30
N LEU A 13 23.70 1.56 33.62
CA LEU A 13 23.47 2.40 32.44
C LEU A 13 22.97 1.60 31.22
N VAL A 14 23.49 0.38 31.01
CA VAL A 14 23.00 -0.49 29.94
C VAL A 14 21.56 -0.93 30.20
N ALA A 15 21.23 -1.27 31.46
CA ALA A 15 19.86 -1.60 31.84
C ALA A 15 18.90 -0.40 31.62
N ALA A 16 19.33 0.81 31.97
CA ALA A 16 18.53 2.02 31.76
C ALA A 16 18.28 2.33 30.28
N LEU A 17 19.28 2.13 29.42
CA LEU A 17 19.16 2.27 27.95
C LEU A 17 18.23 1.21 27.35
N ALA A 18 18.37 -0.05 27.77
CA ALA A 18 17.49 -1.12 27.31
C ALA A 18 16.03 -0.86 27.69
N LEU A 19 15.78 -0.36 28.92
CA LEU A 19 14.44 0.01 29.37
C LEU A 19 13.85 1.18 28.57
N THR A 20 14.65 2.19 28.25
CA THR A 20 14.18 3.30 27.39
C THR A 20 13.89 2.83 25.96
N SER A 21 14.70 1.94 25.39
CA SER A 21 14.43 1.36 24.06
C SER A 21 13.17 0.50 24.03
N ILE A 22 12.87 -0.26 25.08
CA ILE A 22 11.64 -1.06 25.14
C ILE A 22 10.42 -0.15 25.35
N TYR A 23 10.53 0.87 26.19
CA TYR A 23 9.38 1.72 26.55
C TYR A 23 9.07 2.81 25.51
N HIS A 24 10.08 3.32 24.79
CA HIS A 24 9.91 4.40 23.81
C HIS A 24 10.23 4.00 22.36
N GLY A 25 10.82 2.82 22.11
CA GLY A 25 11.15 2.37 20.76
C GLY A 25 9.99 1.70 20.02
N GLY A 26 9.08 1.03 20.72
CA GLY A 26 8.00 0.24 20.11
C GLY A 26 7.06 1.08 19.22
N GLU A 27 6.43 2.12 19.78
CA GLU A 27 5.43 2.93 19.07
C GLU A 27 6.02 3.74 17.89
N SER A 28 7.32 4.06 17.93
CA SER A 28 8.00 4.71 16.80
C SER A 28 8.34 3.72 15.69
N LEU A 29 8.75 2.49 16.04
CA LEU A 29 9.05 1.44 15.08
C LEU A 29 7.78 0.94 14.38
N ASP A 30 6.68 0.80 15.12
CA ASP A 30 5.40 0.38 14.57
C ASP A 30 4.86 1.40 13.56
N ARG A 31 4.92 2.70 13.89
CA ARG A 31 4.58 3.77 12.93
C ARG A 31 5.47 3.77 11.69
N SER A 32 6.78 3.59 11.86
CA SER A 32 7.70 3.48 10.71
C SER A 32 7.40 2.25 9.85
N ARG A 33 7.03 1.12 10.46
CA ARG A 33 6.63 -0.10 9.75
C ARG A 33 5.37 0.15 8.92
N ILE A 34 4.34 0.74 9.52
CA ILE A 34 3.09 1.11 8.84
C ILE A 34 3.37 2.04 7.65
N GLN A 35 4.23 3.04 7.83
CA GLN A 35 4.58 3.96 6.75
C GLN A 35 5.31 3.28 5.59
N ILE A 36 6.26 2.39 5.89
CA ILE A 36 6.98 1.62 4.87
C ILE A 36 6.00 0.73 4.11
N GLU A 37 5.13 0.03 4.83
CA GLU A 37 4.13 -0.87 4.24
C GLU A 37 3.16 -0.12 3.33
N ALA A 38 2.65 1.03 3.77
CA ALA A 38 1.82 1.90 2.94
C ALA A 38 2.56 2.43 1.70
N SER A 39 3.81 2.87 1.85
CA SER A 39 4.60 3.36 0.72
C SER A 39 4.89 2.25 -0.30
N THR A 40 5.20 1.04 0.17
CA THR A 40 5.37 -0.13 -0.70
C THR A 40 4.07 -0.45 -1.44
N PHE A 41 2.92 -0.43 -0.76
CA PHE A 41 1.62 -0.63 -1.38
C PHE A 41 1.36 0.38 -2.52
N VAL A 42 1.64 1.66 -2.28
CA VAL A 42 1.48 2.73 -3.28
C VAL A 42 2.44 2.57 -4.46
N GLN A 43 3.71 2.21 -4.20
CA GLN A 43 4.69 1.95 -5.27
C GLN A 43 4.26 0.77 -6.16
N HIS A 44 3.69 -0.27 -5.57
CA HIS A 44 3.10 -1.38 -6.32
C HIS A 44 1.91 -0.91 -7.17
N GLY A 45 1.05 -0.05 -6.63
CA GLY A 45 -0.07 0.55 -7.36
C GLY A 45 0.37 1.38 -8.56
N GLN A 46 1.38 2.21 -8.40
CA GLN A 46 1.96 3.00 -9.49
C GLN A 46 2.60 2.10 -10.57
N THR A 47 3.28 1.03 -10.17
CA THR A 47 3.84 0.06 -11.12
C THR A 47 2.74 -0.62 -11.92
N LEU A 48 1.64 -0.98 -11.26
CA LEU A 48 0.50 -1.58 -11.90
C LEU A 48 -0.21 -0.61 -12.86
N GLU A 49 -0.40 0.65 -12.45
CA GLU A 49 -0.97 1.72 -13.28
C GLU A 49 -0.17 1.91 -14.58
N MET A 50 1.16 1.93 -14.48
CA MET A 50 2.04 2.02 -15.65
C MET A 50 1.86 0.82 -16.59
N ALA A 51 1.79 -0.40 -16.05
CA ALA A 51 1.60 -1.62 -16.83
C ALA A 51 0.23 -1.65 -17.53
N ILE A 52 -0.84 -1.28 -16.82
CA ILE A 52 -2.20 -1.15 -17.36
C ILE A 52 -2.21 -0.14 -18.49
N THR A 53 -1.63 1.03 -18.27
CA THR A 53 -1.58 2.11 -19.28
C THR A 53 -0.82 1.66 -20.51
N GLN A 54 0.31 0.96 -20.35
CA GLN A 54 1.11 0.46 -21.46
C GLN A 54 0.36 -0.60 -22.28
N GLN A 55 -0.30 -1.57 -21.64
CA GLN A 55 -1.12 -2.55 -22.37
C GLN A 55 -2.22 -1.87 -23.18
N ARG A 56 -2.88 -0.87 -22.58
CA ARG A 56 -3.95 -0.13 -23.25
C ARG A 56 -3.43 0.62 -24.48
N LEU A 57 -2.26 1.25 -24.38
CA LEU A 57 -1.65 1.94 -25.52
C LEU A 57 -1.33 0.98 -26.67
N ASP A 58 -0.93 -0.25 -26.35
CA ASP A 58 -0.52 -1.23 -27.36
C ASP A 58 -1.71 -1.99 -27.97
N LYS A 59 -2.73 -2.32 -27.18
CA LYS A 59 -3.86 -3.17 -27.59
C LYS A 59 -5.17 -2.43 -27.85
N ASN A 60 -5.29 -1.21 -27.33
CA ASN A 60 -6.55 -0.45 -27.32
C ASN A 60 -7.73 -1.26 -26.73
N ASP A 61 -7.44 -2.05 -25.69
CA ASP A 61 -8.41 -2.89 -24.98
C ASP A 61 -8.25 -2.74 -23.47
N ALA A 62 -9.31 -3.00 -22.71
CA ALA A 62 -9.30 -2.91 -21.26
C ALA A 62 -8.56 -4.10 -20.62
N VAL A 63 -8.00 -3.87 -19.42
CA VAL A 63 -7.32 -4.92 -18.66
C VAL A 63 -8.34 -5.64 -17.81
N VAL A 64 -8.62 -6.91 -18.13
CA VAL A 64 -9.62 -7.71 -17.41
C VAL A 64 -9.00 -8.40 -16.19
N ALA A 65 -7.72 -8.79 -16.27
CA ALA A 65 -6.99 -9.38 -15.16
C ALA A 65 -5.54 -8.91 -15.11
N ILE A 66 -4.99 -8.69 -13.91
CA ILE A 66 -3.56 -8.38 -13.72
C ILE A 66 -2.68 -9.53 -14.25
N ARG A 67 -3.19 -10.76 -14.22
CA ARG A 67 -2.50 -11.93 -14.78
C ARG A 67 -2.16 -11.76 -16.26
N ASP A 68 -3.02 -11.07 -17.01
CA ASP A 68 -2.77 -10.82 -18.42
C ASP A 68 -1.56 -9.89 -18.60
N LEU A 69 -1.37 -8.91 -17.71
CA LEU A 69 -0.18 -8.04 -17.73
C LEU A 69 1.12 -8.84 -17.54
N VAL A 70 1.10 -9.90 -16.73
CA VAL A 70 2.28 -10.77 -16.54
C VAL A 70 2.49 -11.68 -17.75
N ILE A 71 1.44 -12.32 -18.25
CA ILE A 71 1.50 -13.22 -19.41
C ILE A 71 1.96 -12.47 -20.66
N GLU A 72 1.51 -11.23 -20.82
CA GLU A 72 1.79 -10.39 -21.98
C GLU A 72 3.09 -9.60 -21.86
N GLY A 73 3.74 -9.65 -20.69
CA GLY A 73 5.06 -9.06 -20.45
C GLY A 73 5.06 -7.58 -20.09
N TYR A 74 3.90 -6.98 -19.79
CA TYR A 74 3.80 -5.63 -19.22
C TYR A 74 4.25 -5.58 -17.75
N LEU A 75 4.15 -6.70 -17.04
CA LEU A 75 4.59 -6.86 -15.67
C LEU A 75 5.52 -8.07 -15.56
N LYS A 76 6.61 -7.95 -14.81
CA LYS A 76 7.56 -9.06 -14.63
C LYS A 76 7.01 -10.13 -13.69
N ASP A 77 6.35 -9.71 -12.62
CA ASP A 77 5.75 -10.57 -11.60
C ASP A 77 4.71 -9.77 -10.81
N PHE A 78 3.82 -10.47 -10.09
CA PHE A 78 2.80 -9.83 -9.27
C PHE A 78 3.42 -9.15 -8.04
N PRO A 79 2.96 -7.94 -7.66
CA PRO A 79 3.35 -7.34 -6.40
C PRO A 79 2.72 -8.13 -5.25
N ILE A 80 3.55 -8.67 -4.36
CA ILE A 80 3.09 -9.40 -3.18
C ILE A 80 2.86 -8.38 -2.06
N LEU A 81 1.66 -8.37 -1.49
CA LEU A 81 1.24 -7.38 -0.49
C LEU A 81 1.10 -7.96 0.92
N SER A 82 0.88 -9.26 1.04
CA SER A 82 1.05 -9.97 2.31
C SER A 82 1.63 -11.37 2.07
N GLU A 83 2.25 -11.94 3.09
CA GLU A 83 2.96 -13.22 3.00
C GLU A 83 2.07 -14.32 2.41
N GLY A 84 2.48 -14.86 1.27
CA GLY A 84 2.06 -16.19 0.81
C GLY A 84 0.82 -16.28 -0.06
N ASN A 85 0.12 -15.18 -0.33
CA ASN A 85 -1.06 -15.23 -1.21
C ASN A 85 -0.85 -14.40 -2.47
N SER A 86 -0.42 -15.06 -3.54
CA SER A 86 -0.63 -14.56 -4.90
C SER A 86 -2.13 -14.69 -5.18
N TYR A 87 -2.92 -13.72 -4.72
CA TYR A 87 -4.32 -13.70 -5.06
C TYR A 87 -4.40 -13.57 -6.58
N ASP A 88 -5.12 -14.51 -7.20
CA ASP A 88 -5.51 -14.39 -8.58
C ASP A 88 -6.46 -13.20 -8.60
N PHE A 89 -5.89 -12.03 -8.91
CA PHE A 89 -6.61 -10.78 -8.88
C PHE A 89 -7.55 -10.75 -10.09
N HIS A 90 -8.68 -11.41 -9.94
CA HIS A 90 -9.80 -11.29 -10.86
C HIS A 90 -10.47 -9.96 -10.52
N ALA A 91 -10.57 -9.07 -11.50
CA ALA A 91 -11.59 -8.05 -11.40
C ALA A 91 -12.90 -8.81 -11.13
N LEU A 92 -13.56 -8.52 -10.00
CA LEU A 92 -14.95 -8.90 -9.85
C LEU A 92 -15.72 -8.17 -10.97
N SER A 93 -17.04 -8.28 -11.06
CA SER A 93 -17.80 -7.44 -12.01
C SER A 93 -17.52 -5.93 -11.91
N ASP A 94 -16.76 -5.51 -10.89
CA ASP A 94 -16.32 -4.18 -10.57
C ASP A 94 -14.87 -3.98 -11.04
N ASP A 95 -14.56 -2.78 -11.50
CA ASP A 95 -13.26 -2.32 -12.03
C ASP A 95 -12.09 -2.36 -11.02
N TYR A 96 -12.17 -3.17 -9.96
CA TYR A 96 -11.24 -3.21 -8.85
C TYR A 96 -10.83 -4.62 -8.44
N ILE A 97 -9.68 -4.63 -7.78
CA ILE A 97 -9.05 -5.76 -7.17
C ILE A 97 -8.81 -5.44 -5.71
N TRP A 98 -9.25 -6.33 -4.83
CA TRP A 98 -9.25 -6.14 -3.40
C TRP A 98 -8.25 -7.10 -2.78
N ILE A 99 -7.47 -6.64 -1.81
CA ILE A 99 -6.78 -7.56 -0.91
C ILE A 99 -7.86 -8.12 0.02
N PRO A 100 -8.08 -9.45 0.08
CA PRO A 100 -9.18 -10.05 0.84
C PRO A 100 -8.95 -10.03 2.36
N GLU A 101 -7.83 -9.47 2.82
CA GLU A 101 -7.48 -9.31 4.22
C GLU A 101 -7.63 -7.84 4.62
N SER A 102 -8.54 -7.59 5.57
CA SER A 102 -8.71 -6.26 6.17
C SER A 102 -7.45 -5.89 6.94
N GLN A 103 -6.93 -4.70 6.69
CA GLN A 103 -5.79 -4.13 7.39
C GLN A 103 -6.24 -3.34 8.62
N SER A 104 -5.28 -2.93 9.45
CA SER A 104 -5.58 -2.00 10.55
C SER A 104 -6.03 -0.64 10.01
N ASP A 105 -6.89 0.04 10.76
CA ASP A 105 -7.36 1.39 10.42
C ASP A 105 -6.19 2.36 10.20
N GLU A 106 -5.11 2.21 10.97
CA GLU A 106 -3.89 3.02 10.88
C GLU A 106 -3.13 2.77 9.57
N LEU A 107 -3.04 1.52 9.12
CA LEU A 107 -2.40 1.19 7.85
C LEU A 107 -3.24 1.68 6.67
N CYS A 108 -4.56 1.49 6.73
CA CYS A 108 -5.48 1.98 5.71
C CYS A 108 -5.52 3.51 5.62
N ALA A 109 -5.45 4.20 6.75
CA ALA A 109 -5.27 5.65 6.80
C ALA A 109 -3.99 6.07 6.09
N GLN A 110 -2.87 5.43 6.43
CA GLN A 110 -1.59 5.77 5.84
C GLN A 110 -1.54 5.47 4.35
N ILE A 111 -2.12 4.35 3.89
CA ILE A 111 -2.25 4.04 2.46
C ILE A 111 -3.00 5.15 1.74
N ASN A 112 -4.14 5.61 2.29
CA ASN A 112 -4.90 6.68 1.67
C ASN A 112 -4.16 8.02 1.69
N ILE A 113 -3.42 8.33 2.75
CA ILE A 113 -2.57 9.54 2.77
C ILE A 113 -1.49 9.47 1.70
N GLU A 114 -0.73 8.38 1.62
CA GLU A 114 0.36 8.20 0.64
C GLU A 114 -0.18 8.11 -0.80
N ALA A 115 -1.39 7.59 -0.99
CA ALA A 115 -2.09 7.58 -2.27
C ALA A 115 -2.71 8.93 -2.65
N ASN A 116 -2.55 9.97 -1.81
CA ASN A 116 -3.18 11.28 -1.96
C ASN A 116 -4.72 11.23 -2.02
N ASN A 117 -5.28 10.25 -1.32
CA ASN A 117 -6.70 9.98 -1.14
C ASN A 117 -7.21 10.69 0.12
N VAL A 118 -7.04 12.01 0.17
CA VAL A 118 -7.36 12.84 1.34
C VAL A 118 -8.44 13.86 1.04
N ASP A 119 -9.15 14.31 2.06
CA ASP A 119 -10.07 15.44 1.96
C ASP A 119 -9.31 16.79 1.92
N ALA A 120 -10.05 17.90 1.85
CA ALA A 120 -9.44 19.24 1.85
C ALA A 120 -8.68 19.58 3.16
N GLY A 121 -8.91 18.82 4.23
CA GLY A 121 -8.20 18.91 5.51
C GLY A 121 -6.96 18.03 5.59
N GLY A 122 -6.72 17.16 4.61
CA GLY A 122 -5.63 16.18 4.63
C GLY A 122 -5.95 14.88 5.37
N GLU A 123 -7.21 14.67 5.76
CA GLU A 123 -7.65 13.43 6.41
C GLU A 123 -7.92 12.34 5.37
N PRO A 124 -7.60 11.06 5.66
CA PRO A 124 -7.83 9.96 4.73
C PRO A 124 -9.32 9.82 4.44
N THR A 125 -9.63 9.63 3.16
CA THR A 125 -11.00 9.42 2.70
C THR A 125 -11.17 7.99 2.21
N TYR A 126 -12.21 7.34 2.73
CA TYR A 126 -12.54 5.94 2.48
C TYR A 126 -13.84 5.87 1.68
N GLU A 127 -13.87 4.99 0.69
CA GLU A 127 -15.06 4.76 -0.14
C GLU A 127 -15.61 3.36 0.09
N ALA A 128 -16.91 3.17 -0.13
CA ALA A 128 -17.62 1.94 0.20
C ALA A 128 -17.24 0.72 -0.68
N SER A 129 -16.62 0.94 -1.84
CA SER A 129 -16.40 -0.13 -2.82
C SER A 129 -15.16 0.01 -3.70
N GLY A 130 -14.17 0.80 -3.27
CA GLY A 130 -13.11 1.28 -4.16
C GLY A 130 -13.60 2.44 -5.04
N SER A 131 -12.68 3.29 -5.48
CA SER A 131 -13.03 4.58 -6.08
C SER A 131 -13.07 4.57 -7.59
N GLU A 132 -14.18 5.04 -8.18
CA GLU A 132 -14.29 5.28 -9.63
C GLU A 132 -13.23 6.26 -10.13
N VAL A 133 -12.71 7.10 -9.23
CA VAL A 133 -11.75 8.15 -9.54
C VAL A 133 -10.32 7.76 -9.16
N ARG A 134 -10.13 6.89 -8.15
CA ARG A 134 -8.81 6.61 -7.57
C ARG A 134 -8.31 5.23 -7.93
N LEU A 135 -7.06 5.21 -8.37
CA LEU A 135 -6.38 4.03 -8.90
C LEU A 135 -6.01 2.98 -7.86
N PHE A 136 -5.79 3.40 -6.64
CA PHE A 136 -5.47 2.52 -5.52
C PHE A 136 -5.76 3.25 -4.22
N GLY A 137 -6.00 2.50 -3.16
CA GLY A 137 -6.33 3.05 -1.85
C GLY A 137 -6.78 1.97 -0.88
N CYS A 138 -7.39 2.39 0.23
CA CYS A 138 -8.11 1.51 1.13
C CYS A 138 -9.56 1.97 1.29
N ASN A 139 -10.49 1.01 1.29
CA ASN A 139 -11.92 1.26 1.43
C ASN A 139 -12.37 1.39 2.89
N ASP A 140 -13.65 1.67 3.10
CA ASP A 140 -14.26 1.80 4.45
C ASP A 140 -14.30 0.49 5.24
N GLY A 141 -14.25 -0.66 4.56
CA GLY A 141 -14.10 -1.99 5.15
C GLY A 141 -12.67 -2.34 5.58
N GLY A 142 -11.70 -1.44 5.40
CA GLY A 142 -10.30 -1.70 5.71
C GLY A 142 -9.59 -2.59 4.71
N PHE A 143 -10.13 -2.77 3.51
CA PHE A 143 -9.53 -3.57 2.43
C PHE A 143 -8.81 -2.65 1.44
N PRO A 144 -7.48 -2.80 1.30
CA PRO A 144 -6.73 -2.15 0.25
C PRO A 144 -7.16 -2.66 -1.13
N TYR A 145 -7.15 -1.78 -2.13
CA TYR A 145 -7.59 -2.10 -3.48
C TYR A 145 -6.72 -1.43 -4.56
N TYR A 146 -6.75 -2.01 -5.75
CA TYR A 146 -6.26 -1.43 -7.00
C TYR A 146 -7.37 -1.41 -8.04
N LYS A 147 -7.46 -0.34 -8.81
CA LYS A 147 -8.36 -0.22 -9.96
C LYS A 147 -7.70 -0.87 -11.18
N THR A 148 -8.43 -1.74 -11.86
CA THR A 148 -8.02 -2.36 -13.12
C THR A 148 -8.88 -1.96 -14.31
N GLY A 149 -10.06 -1.39 -14.04
CA GLY A 149 -10.93 -0.83 -15.05
C GLY A 149 -10.69 0.66 -15.34
N ASP A 150 -11.55 1.20 -16.18
CA ASP A 150 -11.23 2.32 -17.04
C ASP A 150 -11.04 3.64 -16.26
N LEU A 151 -9.83 4.21 -16.32
CA LEU A 151 -9.53 5.58 -15.85
C LEU A 151 -10.24 6.67 -16.68
N TYR A 152 -10.69 6.32 -17.90
CA TYR A 152 -11.03 7.27 -18.95
C TYR A 152 -12.50 7.25 -19.38
N VAL A 153 -13.42 6.59 -18.67
CA VAL A 153 -14.86 6.70 -19.04
C VAL A 153 -15.37 8.14 -18.96
N ASN A 154 -14.67 9.02 -18.22
CA ASN A 154 -14.97 10.45 -18.13
C ASN A 154 -13.89 11.40 -18.69
N ALA A 155 -12.77 10.90 -19.20
CA ALA A 155 -11.76 11.75 -19.81
C ALA A 155 -11.92 11.66 -21.33
N THR A 156 -12.51 12.72 -21.89
CA THR A 156 -12.67 12.96 -23.33
C THR A 156 -11.45 12.49 -24.12
N PRO A 157 -11.66 11.78 -25.25
CA PRO A 157 -10.55 11.27 -26.04
C PRO A 157 -9.60 12.42 -26.45
N PRO A 158 -8.28 12.18 -26.49
CA PRO A 158 -7.34 13.18 -26.96
C PRO A 158 -7.68 13.59 -28.40
N PRO A 159 -7.56 14.88 -28.76
CA PRO A 159 -7.86 15.34 -30.11
C PRO A 159 -6.95 14.64 -31.12
N ALA A 160 -7.57 14.15 -32.19
CA ALA A 160 -6.94 13.49 -33.33
C ALA A 160 -5.99 14.41 -34.11
#